data_AF-A0A8F4J744-F1
#
_entry.id   AF-A0A8F4J744-F1
#
_cell.length_a   1.000
_cell.length_b   1.000
_cell.length_c   1.000
_cell.angle_alpha   90.00
_cell.angle_beta   90.00
_cell.angle_gamma   90.00
#
_symmetry.space_group_name_H-M   'P 1'
#
loop_
_entity.id
_entity.type
_entity.pdbx_description
1 polymer ?
#
loop_
_entity_poly.entity_id
_entity_poly.type
_entity_poly.pdbx_seq_one_letter_code
_entity_poly.pdbx_strand_id
1 'polypeptide(L)'
;MERLRPYPVAAFCALTLVIWTTRIPLAWTNDEDSVAAKVGWSLPITAFWVAAAVLLGLLLTDRARTTAWFATVGKAFALATIAYWAVRLPMILVAEPPASVDSEAAFKVVHAVLAAVSVTAAAFAWRSLRPGARADGSGAAPAAA
;
A
#
# COMPACT_ATOMS: atom_id res chain seq x y z
N MET A 1 -18.12 -11.42 6.95
CA MET A 1 -16.92 -11.14 6.13
C MET A 1 -17.15 -10.09 5.03
N GLU A 2 -18.40 -9.76 4.68
CA GLU A 2 -18.71 -8.83 3.57
C GLU A 2 -18.26 -7.38 3.77
N ARG A 3 -18.00 -6.97 5.02
CA ARG A 3 -17.54 -5.62 5.37
C ARG A 3 -16.11 -5.32 4.89
N LEU A 4 -15.29 -6.35 4.63
CA LEU A 4 -13.91 -6.16 4.17
C LEU A 4 -13.77 -6.17 2.64
N ARG A 5 -14.90 -6.18 1.91
CA ARG A 5 -14.86 -6.09 0.44
C ARG A 5 -14.53 -4.65 0.00
N PRO A 6 -13.64 -4.47 -1.00
CA PRO A 6 -12.90 -5.52 -1.72
C PRO A 6 -11.71 -6.09 -0.93
N TYR A 7 -11.66 -7.43 -0.80
CA TYR A 7 -10.64 -8.13 -0.02
C TYR A 7 -9.18 -7.81 -0.42
N PRO A 8 -8.85 -7.60 -1.71
CA PRO A 8 -7.49 -7.21 -2.09
C PRO A 8 -7.05 -5.87 -1.46
N VAL A 9 -7.96 -4.90 -1.32
CA VAL A 9 -7.66 -3.61 -0.67
C VAL A 9 -7.49 -3.82 0.83
N ALA A 10 -8.35 -4.61 1.47
CA ALA A 10 -8.22 -4.92 2.89
C ALA A 10 -6.88 -5.61 3.20
N ALA A 11 -6.51 -6.63 2.42
CA ALA A 11 -5.26 -7.36 2.56
C ALA A 11 -4.05 -6.44 2.33
N PHE A 12 -4.09 -5.60 1.30
CA PHE A 12 -3.04 -4.63 1.02
C PHE A 12 -2.86 -3.62 2.15
N CYS A 13 -3.95 -3.07 2.71
CA CYS A 13 -3.88 -2.16 3.84
C CYS A 13 -3.34 -2.85 5.10
N ALA A 14 -3.85 -4.04 5.43
CA ALA A 14 -3.40 -4.81 6.59
C ALA A 14 -1.90 -5.17 6.50
N LEU A 15 -1.47 -5.66 5.33
CA LEU A 15 -0.06 -5.94 5.06
C LEU A 15 0.81 -4.70 5.27
N THR A 16 0.37 -3.56 4.73
CA THR A 16 1.10 -2.29 4.83
C THR A 16 1.26 -1.86 6.30
N LEU A 17 0.18 -1.97 7.09
CA LEU A 17 0.21 -1.66 8.52
C LEU A 17 1.18 -2.58 9.28
N VAL A 18 1.16 -3.90 9.01
CA VAL A 18 2.05 -4.86 9.67
C VAL A 18 3.52 -4.57 9.34
N ILE A 19 3.84 -4.35 8.06
CA ILE A 19 5.21 -4.04 7.62
C ILE A 19 5.71 -2.78 8.31
N TRP A 20 4.95 -1.69 8.27
CA TRP A 20 5.46 -0.41 8.76
C TRP A 20 5.40 -0.25 10.28
N THR A 21 4.46 -0.90 10.96
CA THR A 21 4.42 -0.91 12.44
C THR A 21 5.65 -1.60 13.03
N THR A 22 6.16 -2.63 12.37
CA THR A 22 7.41 -3.30 12.81
C THR A 22 8.66 -2.54 12.36
N ARG A 23 8.62 -1.90 11.18
CA ARG A 23 9.80 -1.24 10.59
C ARG A 23 10.11 0.16 11.14
N ILE A 24 9.11 0.97 11.48
CA ILE A 24 9.37 2.32 12.02
C ILE A 24 10.19 2.22 13.32
N PRO A 25 9.82 1.43 14.34
CA PRO A 25 10.62 1.32 15.56
C PRO A 25 12.07 0.88 15.27
N LEU A 26 12.24 -0.11 14.38
CA LEU A 26 13.54 -0.62 13.96
C LEU A 26 14.44 0.46 13.33
N ALA A 27 13.87 1.34 12.50
CA ALA A 27 14.63 2.46 11.92
C ALA A 27 15.02 3.51 12.98
N TRP A 28 14.18 3.70 14.00
CA TRP A 28 14.44 4.68 15.05
C TRP A 28 15.44 4.18 16.09
N THR A 29 15.54 2.87 16.30
CA THR A 29 16.57 2.23 17.14
C THR A 29 17.91 2.02 16.44
N ASN A 30 18.05 2.36 15.15
CA ASN A 30 19.32 2.27 14.44
C ASN A 30 20.22 3.47 14.79
N ASP A 31 21.33 3.27 15.49
CA ASP A 31 22.20 4.38 15.91
C ASP A 31 23.17 4.85 14.81
N GLU A 32 23.22 4.15 13.67
CA GLU A 32 24.08 4.52 12.54
C GLU A 32 23.52 5.71 11.73
N ASP A 33 22.19 5.91 11.76
CA ASP A 33 21.52 6.97 10.99
C ASP A 33 21.39 8.28 11.79
N SER A 34 21.71 9.39 11.13
CA SER A 34 21.39 10.72 11.68
C SER A 34 19.87 10.90 11.87
N VAL A 35 19.46 11.72 12.84
CA VAL A 35 18.03 12.05 13.07
C VAL A 35 17.37 12.58 11.79
N ALA A 36 18.08 13.41 11.02
CA ALA A 36 17.57 13.95 9.76
C ALA A 36 17.28 12.84 8.73
N ALA A 37 18.17 11.84 8.62
CA ALA A 37 17.96 10.68 7.76
C ALA A 37 16.76 9.85 8.25
N LYS A 38 16.68 9.55 9.55
CA LYS A 38 15.54 8.83 10.15
C LYS A 38 14.21 9.51 9.84
N VAL A 39 14.14 10.83 9.98
CA VAL A 39 12.95 11.62 9.64
C VAL A 39 12.63 11.54 8.15
N GLY A 40 13.64 11.75 7.29
CA GLY A 40 13.47 11.70 5.83
C GLY A 40 12.93 10.36 5.34
N TRP A 41 13.42 9.25 5.89
CA TRP A 41 12.93 7.92 5.53
C TRP A 41 11.57 7.59 6.17
N SER A 42 11.29 8.11 7.37
CA SER A 42 10.02 7.85 8.08
C SER A 42 8.83 8.60 7.48
N LEU A 43 9.03 9.77 6.87
CA LEU A 43 7.94 10.57 6.29
C LEU A 43 7.08 9.79 5.27
N PRO A 44 7.63 9.21 4.18
CA PRO A 44 6.83 8.46 3.21
C PRO A 44 6.21 7.21 3.83
N ILE A 45 6.92 6.56 4.77
CA ILE A 45 6.46 5.37 5.47
C ILE A 45 5.22 5.67 6.33
N THR A 46 5.27 6.74 7.12
CA THR A 46 4.15 7.20 7.96
C THR A 46 2.96 7.60 7.09
N ALA A 47 3.18 8.25 5.95
CA ALA A 47 2.11 8.58 5.03
C ALA A 47 1.38 7.32 4.50
N PHE A 48 2.13 6.26 4.17
CA PHE A 48 1.55 4.98 3.76
C PHE A 48 0.81 4.27 4.90
N TRP A 49 1.35 4.32 6.11
CA TRP A 49 0.68 3.78 7.29
C TRP A 49 -0.67 4.48 7.53
N VAL A 50 -0.70 5.81 7.49
CA VAL A 50 -1.93 6.60 7.64
C VAL A 50 -2.92 6.31 6.53
N ALA A 51 -2.48 6.27 5.27
CA ALA A 51 -3.35 5.94 4.14
C ALA A 51 -3.97 4.54 4.28
N ALA A 52 -3.18 3.55 4.69
CA ALA A 52 -3.66 2.19 4.95
C ALA A 52 -4.66 2.13 6.10
N ALA A 53 -4.39 2.82 7.22
CA ALA A 53 -5.30 2.87 8.37
C ALA A 53 -6.64 3.54 7.99
N VAL A 54 -6.59 4.65 7.26
CA VAL A 54 -7.78 5.37 6.79
C VAL A 54 -8.58 4.49 5.84
N LEU A 55 -7.97 3.91 4.81
CA LEU A 55 -8.69 3.05 3.85
C LEU A 55 -9.28 1.82 4.53
N LEU A 56 -8.57 1.20 5.47
CA LEU A 56 -9.08 0.06 6.23
C LEU A 56 -10.25 0.47 7.13
N GLY A 57 -10.18 1.63 7.79
CA GLY A 57 -11.29 2.19 8.56
C GLY A 57 -12.51 2.50 7.69
N LEU A 58 -12.30 3.06 6.50
CA LEU A 58 -13.37 3.33 5.53
C LEU A 58 -14.03 2.05 5.02
N LEU A 59 -13.30 0.95 4.87
CA LEU A 59 -13.88 -0.36 4.50
C LEU A 59 -14.91 -0.82 5.53
N LEU A 60 -14.72 -0.50 6.81
CA LEU A 60 -15.69 -0.82 7.87
C LEU A 60 -16.99 -0.01 7.77
N THR A 61 -17.02 1.03 6.93
CA THR A 61 -18.19 1.88 6.69
C THR A 61 -18.81 1.58 5.32
N ASP A 62 -20.06 1.13 5.30
CA ASP A 62 -20.74 0.76 4.05
C ASP A 62 -20.89 1.92 3.06
N ARG A 63 -20.95 3.15 3.56
CA ARG A 63 -21.16 4.38 2.78
C ARG A 63 -19.90 4.87 2.07
N ALA A 64 -18.71 4.69 2.65
CA ALA A 64 -17.49 5.24 2.06
C ALA A 64 -16.96 4.37 0.91
N ARG A 65 -17.06 3.04 1.02
CA ARG A 65 -16.51 2.08 0.05
C ARG A 65 -17.13 2.16 -1.34
N THR A 66 -18.35 2.70 -1.47
CA THR A 66 -19.06 2.84 -2.75
C THR A 66 -18.77 4.16 -3.46
N THR A 67 -18.01 5.06 -2.84
CA THR A 67 -17.71 6.38 -3.40
C THR A 67 -16.60 6.31 -4.45
N ALA A 68 -16.69 7.17 -5.47
CA ALA A 68 -15.61 7.37 -6.43
C ALA A 68 -14.31 7.84 -5.73
N TRP A 69 -14.45 8.61 -4.65
CA TRP A 69 -13.34 9.04 -3.80
C TRP A 69 -12.52 7.86 -3.25
N PHE A 70 -13.18 6.85 -2.66
CA PHE A 70 -12.49 5.66 -2.14
C PHE A 70 -11.68 4.95 -3.22
N ALA A 71 -12.25 4.78 -4.42
CA ALA A 71 -11.55 4.17 -5.54
C ALA A 71 -10.35 5.02 -6.01
N THR A 72 -10.48 6.34 -6.07
CA THR A 72 -9.40 7.25 -6.44
C THR A 72 -8.26 7.21 -5.43
N VAL A 73 -8.56 7.32 -4.13
CA VAL A 73 -7.54 7.27 -3.06
C VAL A 73 -6.87 5.89 -3.02
N GLY A 74 -7.64 4.80 -3.10
CA GLY A 74 -7.08 3.45 -3.09
C GLY A 74 -6.16 3.19 -4.30
N LYS A 75 -6.52 3.72 -5.47
CA LYS A 75 -5.65 3.68 -6.66
C LYS A 75 -4.38 4.52 -6.45
N ALA A 76 -4.51 5.77 -6.04
CA ALA A 76 -3.38 6.64 -5.78
C ALA A 76 -2.40 6.00 -4.77
N PHE A 77 -2.92 5.38 -3.71
CA PHE A 77 -2.12 4.68 -2.71
C PHE A 77 -1.39 3.45 -3.27
N ALA A 78 -2.08 2.62 -4.07
CA ALA A 78 -1.46 1.48 -4.73
C ALA A 78 -0.36 1.91 -5.71
N LEU A 79 -0.60 2.95 -6.52
CA LEU A 79 0.41 3.50 -7.42
C LEU A 79 1.62 4.07 -6.67
N ALA A 80 1.37 4.83 -5.60
CA ALA A 80 2.43 5.39 -4.77
C ALA A 80 3.31 4.28 -4.16
N THR A 81 2.71 3.16 -3.74
CA THR A 81 3.45 2.00 -3.23
C THR A 81 4.32 1.35 -4.32
N ILE A 82 3.78 1.19 -5.53
CA ILE A 82 4.54 0.65 -6.67
C ILE A 82 5.71 1.57 -7.01
N ALA A 83 5.46 2.87 -7.12
CA ALA A 83 6.48 3.88 -7.42
C ALA A 83 7.57 3.92 -6.33
N TYR A 84 7.18 3.88 -5.05
CA TYR A 84 8.12 3.84 -3.93
C TYR A 84 9.07 2.65 -4.05
N TRP A 85 8.55 1.44 -4.27
CA TRP A 85 9.40 0.25 -4.38
C TRP A 85 10.22 0.22 -5.66
N ALA A 86 9.72 0.78 -6.77
CA ALA A 86 10.47 0.91 -8.01
C ALA A 86 11.74 1.77 -7.86
N VAL A 87 11.72 2.75 -6.94
CA VAL A 87 12.91 3.57 -6.62
C VAL A 87 13.71 2.95 -5.47
N ARG A 88 13.03 2.56 -4.39
CA ARG A 88 13.67 2.14 -3.15
C ARG A 88 14.42 0.82 -3.27
N LEU A 89 13.88 -0.15 -4.02
CA LEU A 89 14.54 -1.45 -4.17
C LEU A 89 15.89 -1.31 -4.91
N PRO A 90 15.99 -0.66 -6.08
CA PRO A 90 17.29 -0.44 -6.72
C PRO A 90 18.31 0.26 -5.81
N MET A 91 17.89 1.29 -5.07
CA MET A 91 18.76 1.96 -4.10
C MET A 91 19.30 1.01 -3.04
N ILE A 92 18.47 0.09 -2.54
CA ILE A 92 18.88 -0.93 -1.55
C ILE A 92 19.83 -1.96 -2.17
N LEU A 93 19.59 -2.36 -3.42
CA LEU A 93 20.41 -3.37 -4.09
C LEU A 93 21.85 -2.88 -4.38
N VAL A 94 22.01 -1.57 -4.59
CA VAL A 94 23.33 -0.94 -4.82
C VAL A 94 23.96 -0.38 -3.55
N ALA A 95 23.22 -0.27 -2.44
CA ALA A 95 23.75 0.18 -1.17
C ALA A 95 24.58 -0.91 -0.50
N GLU A 96 25.65 -0.49 0.18
CA GLU A 96 26.30 -1.33 1.18
C GLU A 96 25.37 -1.46 2.39
N PRO A 97 25.20 -2.68 2.93
CA PRO A 97 24.37 -2.87 4.11
C PRO A 97 25.01 -2.19 5.34
N PRO A 98 24.20 -1.80 6.33
CA PRO A 98 24.69 -1.29 7.62
C PRO A 98 25.72 -2.23 8.26
N ALA A 99 26.64 -1.68 9.05
CA ALA A 99 27.69 -2.48 9.71
C ALA A 99 27.10 -3.50 10.70
N SER A 100 25.90 -3.23 11.22
CA SER A 100 25.10 -4.10 12.07
C SER A 100 24.47 -5.32 11.37
N VAL A 101 24.65 -5.48 10.05
CA VAL A 101 24.09 -6.59 9.27
C VAL A 101 25.17 -7.63 8.95
N ASP A 102 25.05 -8.80 9.58
CA ASP A 102 26.00 -9.92 9.39
C ASP A 102 25.99 -10.52 7.97
N SER A 103 24.95 -10.25 7.18
CA SER A 103 24.79 -10.80 5.83
C SER A 103 24.15 -9.82 4.85
N GLU A 104 24.97 -9.32 3.92
CA GLU A 104 24.54 -8.50 2.79
C GLU A 104 23.44 -9.19 1.97
N ALA A 105 23.65 -10.47 1.66
CA ALA A 105 22.70 -11.25 0.87
C ALA A 105 21.34 -11.34 1.58
N ALA A 106 21.31 -11.61 2.88
CA ALA A 106 20.06 -11.67 3.64
C ALA A 106 19.34 -10.33 3.65
N PHE A 107 20.06 -9.22 3.84
CA PHE A 107 19.48 -7.88 3.78
C PHE A 107 18.83 -7.59 2.43
N LYS A 108 19.53 -7.85 1.33
CA LYS A 108 18.99 -7.61 -0.02
C LYS A 108 17.79 -8.50 -0.33
N VAL A 109 17.85 -9.79 0.04
CA VAL A 109 16.75 -10.74 -0.16
C VAL A 109 15.49 -10.32 0.60
N VAL A 110 15.60 -9.95 1.88
CA VAL A 110 14.45 -9.52 2.68
C VAL A 110 13.76 -8.31 2.06
N HIS A 111 14.53 -7.33 1.58
CA HIS A 111 13.96 -6.14 0.94
C HIS A 111 13.37 -6.44 -0.44
N ALA A 112 13.98 -7.34 -1.22
CA ALA A 112 13.42 -7.79 -2.49
C ALA A 112 12.08 -8.51 -2.29
N VAL A 113 11.98 -9.39 -1.29
CA VAL A 113 10.71 -10.07 -0.94
C VAL A 113 9.66 -9.07 -0.48
N LEU A 114 10.01 -8.15 0.42
CA LEU A 114 9.09 -7.09 0.87
C LEU A 114 8.57 -6.25 -0.32
N ALA A 115 9.45 -5.89 -1.26
CA ALA A 115 9.08 -5.17 -2.46
C ALA A 115 8.11 -5.97 -3.32
N ALA A 116 8.45 -7.22 -3.62
CA ALA A 116 7.64 -8.09 -4.48
C ALA A 116 6.23 -8.30 -3.89
N VAL A 117 6.13 -8.60 -2.59
CA VAL A 117 4.84 -8.82 -1.91
C VAL A 117 4.02 -7.53 -1.88
N SER A 118 4.64 -6.39 -1.57
CA SER A 118 3.96 -5.09 -1.51
C SER A 118 3.43 -4.64 -2.87
N VAL A 119 4.26 -4.74 -3.92
CA VAL A 119 3.90 -4.39 -5.30
C VAL A 119 2.78 -5.30 -5.81
N THR A 120 2.87 -6.59 -5.53
CA THR A 120 1.84 -7.57 -5.92
C THR A 120 0.51 -7.27 -5.24
N ALA A 121 0.52 -7.03 -3.93
CA ALA A 121 -0.68 -6.65 -3.18
C ALA A 121 -1.29 -5.33 -3.70
N ALA A 122 -0.46 -4.32 -3.96
CA ALA A 122 -0.88 -3.05 -4.54
C ALA A 122 -1.52 -3.23 -5.94
N ALA A 123 -0.93 -4.06 -6.80
CA ALA A 123 -1.46 -4.35 -8.13
C ALA A 123 -2.83 -5.05 -8.07
N PHE A 124 -3.00 -6.01 -7.16
CA PHE A 124 -4.29 -6.65 -6.93
C PHE A 124 -5.34 -5.68 -6.36
N ALA A 125 -4.95 -4.84 -5.39
CA ALA A 125 -5.81 -3.78 -4.87
C ALA A 125 -6.27 -2.83 -5.98
N TRP A 126 -5.35 -2.29 -6.78
CA TRP A 126 -5.63 -1.44 -7.93
C TRP A 126 -6.63 -2.10 -8.90
N ARG A 127 -6.38 -3.36 -9.26
CA ARG A 127 -7.24 -4.13 -10.17
C ARG A 127 -8.63 -4.40 -9.61
N SER A 128 -8.79 -4.45 -8.29
CA SER A 128 -10.09 -4.66 -7.64
C SER A 128 -10.94 -3.38 -7.56
N LEU A 129 -10.31 -2.20 -7.68
CA LEU A 129 -10.96 -0.88 -7.63
C LEU A 129 -11.47 -0.43 -9.02
N ARG A 130 -11.94 -1.36 -9.87
CA ARG A 130 -12.42 -0.99 -11.22
C ARG A 130 -13.56 0.02 -11.12
N PRO A 131 -13.59 1.05 -11.98
CA PRO A 131 -14.76 1.91 -12.10
C PRO A 131 -15.97 1.01 -12.35
N GLY A 132 -17.06 1.23 -11.61
CA GLY A 132 -18.30 0.50 -11.81
C GLY A 132 -18.67 0.52 -13.30
N ALA A 133 -18.99 -0.64 -13.85
CA ALA A 133 -19.77 -0.70 -15.07
C ALA A 133 -20.93 0.29 -14.90
N ARG A 134 -21.08 1.18 -15.88
CA ARG A 134 -22.18 2.16 -15.92
C ARG A 134 -23.48 1.49 -15.50
N ALA A 135 -24.29 2.20 -14.74
CA ALA A 135 -25.69 1.87 -14.49
C ALA A 135 -26.54 2.05 -15.76
N ASP A 136 -26.10 1.43 -16.87
CA ASP A 136 -26.75 1.49 -18.16
C ASP A 136 -27.15 0.05 -18.50
N GLY A 137 -28.44 -0.27 -18.36
CA GLY A 137 -28.98 -1.52 -18.92
C GLY A 137 -30.03 -2.24 -18.08
N SER A 138 -31.12 -1.58 -17.68
CA SER A 138 -32.45 -2.22 -17.72
C SER A 138 -33.55 -1.18 -17.59
N GLY A 139 -34.43 -1.11 -18.60
CA GLY A 139 -35.74 -0.47 -18.47
C GLY A 139 -36.02 0.77 -19.33
N ALA A 140 -35.44 0.91 -20.52
CA ALA A 140 -36.15 1.65 -21.57
C ALA A 140 -37.38 0.82 -21.96
N ALA A 141 -38.53 1.10 -21.35
CA ALA A 141 -39.80 0.56 -21.80
C ALA A 141 -40.15 1.18 -23.16
N PRO A 142 -40.40 0.38 -24.21
CA PRO A 142 -40.98 0.93 -25.43
C PRO A 142 -42.46 1.21 -25.16
N ALA A 143 -42.82 2.49 -25.04
CA ALA A 143 -44.20 2.91 -25.23
C ALA A 143 -44.45 2.95 -26.74
N ALA A 144 -45.05 1.87 -27.26
CA ALA A 144 -45.58 1.82 -28.62
C ALA A 144 -47.10 1.71 -28.57
N ALA A 145 -47.74 2.67 -29.25
CA ALA A 145 -49.11 2.76 -29.78
C ALA A 145 -50.29 2.60 -28.81
#